data_AF-A0A9D0HDG8-F1
#
_entry.id   AF-A0A9D0HDG8-F1
#
_cell.length_a   1.000
_cell.length_b   1.000
_cell.length_c   1.000
_cell.angle_alpha   90.00
_cell.angle_beta   90.00
_cell.angle_gamma   90.00
#
_symmetry.space_group_name_H-M   'P 1'
#
loop_
_entity.id
_entity.type
_entity.pdbx_description
1 polymer ?
#
loop_
_entity_poly.entity_id
_entity_poly.type
_entity_poly.pdbx_seq_one_letter_code
_entity_poly.pdbx_strand_id
1 'polypeptide(L)'
;MYQQDEGRDDGASAAGFGPPLVQADLVALRQAGANMVVFSVPGTYHVLTTEPWPAMQAHLTKLVDWAQQADLYTVIAFRTGPGRGEGDITDDGLKDRSVYTNAAQQQAWVQMWRSTAMQF
;
A
#
# COMPACT_ATOMS: atom_id res chain seq x y z
N MET A 1 -26.22 -11.56 -5.57
CA MET A 1 -25.30 -10.85 -6.49
C MET A 1 -24.66 -9.73 -5.70
N TYR A 2 -23.44 -9.92 -5.22
CA TYR A 2 -22.65 -8.83 -4.65
C TYR A 2 -22.01 -8.09 -5.83
N GLN A 3 -22.38 -6.82 -6.02
CA GLN A 3 -21.60 -5.93 -6.88
C GLN A 3 -20.19 -5.84 -6.28
N GLN A 4 -19.19 -6.26 -7.05
CA GLN A 4 -17.79 -6.04 -6.73
C GLN A 4 -17.54 -4.54 -6.88
N ASP A 5 -17.53 -3.84 -5.75
CA ASP A 5 -16.97 -2.49 -5.67
C ASP A 5 -15.45 -2.65 -5.84
N GLU A 6 -14.96 -2.69 -7.08
CA GLU A 6 -13.52 -2.74 -7.41
C GLU A 6 -12.72 -1.60 -6.75
N GLY A 7 -13.41 -0.56 -6.26
CA GLY A 7 -12.81 0.56 -5.52
C GLY A 7 -12.65 0.36 -4.01
N ARG A 8 -13.08 -0.78 -3.42
CA ARG A 8 -13.00 -1.05 -1.97
C ARG A 8 -12.16 -2.26 -1.58
N ASP A 9 -11.39 -2.83 -2.50
CA ASP A 9 -10.50 -3.95 -2.16
C ASP A 9 -9.43 -3.52 -1.11
N ASP A 10 -9.09 -2.22 -1.04
CA ASP A 10 -7.78 -1.83 -0.50
C ASP A 10 -7.72 -0.58 0.40
N GLY A 11 -8.81 0.18 0.63
CA GLY A 11 -8.73 1.35 1.52
C GLY A 11 -9.92 2.30 1.65
N ALA A 12 -9.89 3.11 2.72
CA ALA A 12 -10.95 4.02 3.18
C ALA A 12 -11.07 5.37 2.44
N SER A 13 -10.22 5.66 1.45
CA SER A 13 -10.33 6.89 0.66
C SER A 13 -11.01 6.64 -0.67
N ALA A 14 -11.59 7.69 -1.29
CA ALA A 14 -12.25 7.58 -2.59
C ALA A 14 -11.35 7.05 -3.72
N ALA A 15 -10.02 7.13 -3.54
CA ALA A 15 -9.02 6.59 -4.46
C ALA A 15 -8.35 5.29 -3.95
N GLY A 16 -8.76 4.76 -2.79
CA GLY A 16 -8.20 3.54 -2.19
C GLY A 16 -6.82 3.69 -1.53
N PHE A 17 -6.10 4.80 -1.72
CA PHE A 17 -4.70 4.94 -1.31
C PHE A 17 -4.45 5.50 0.10
N GLY A 18 -5.50 5.85 0.84
CA GLY A 18 -5.38 6.55 2.13
C GLY A 18 -5.57 8.08 2.01
N PRO A 19 -5.18 8.86 3.03
CA PRO A 19 -5.43 10.30 3.08
C PRO A 19 -4.69 11.05 1.96
N PRO A 20 -5.21 12.21 1.52
CA PRO A 20 -4.55 13.01 0.49
C PRO A 20 -3.26 13.62 1.05
N LEU A 21 -2.12 13.02 0.70
CA LEU A 21 -0.79 13.56 1.00
C LEU A 21 -0.29 14.41 -0.18
N VAL A 22 0.38 15.53 0.12
CA VAL A 22 1.11 16.35 -0.85
C VAL A 22 2.58 16.47 -0.47
N GLN A 23 3.44 16.82 -1.44
CA GLN A 23 4.88 16.99 -1.21
C GLN A 23 5.21 17.97 -0.07
N ALA A 24 4.43 19.04 0.07
CA ALA A 24 4.62 20.05 1.10
C ALA A 24 4.54 19.46 2.52
N ASP A 25 3.77 18.39 2.72
CA ASP A 25 3.67 17.71 4.01
C ASP A 25 5.00 17.08 4.42
N LEU A 26 5.72 16.45 3.48
CA LEU A 26 7.03 15.84 3.75
C LEU A 26 8.12 16.88 3.96
N VAL A 27 8.06 18.00 3.23
CA VAL A 27 8.95 19.15 3.47
C VAL A 27 8.73 19.71 4.88
N ALA A 28 7.48 19.82 5.32
CA ALA A 28 7.15 20.27 6.67
C ALA A 28 7.70 19.30 7.74
N LEU A 29 7.62 17.97 7.51
CA LEU A 29 8.23 16.98 8.40
C LEU A 29 9.74 17.19 8.54
N ARG A 30 10.45 17.38 7.42
CA ARG A 30 11.91 17.63 7.45
C ARG A 30 12.24 18.91 8.21
N GLN A 31 11.49 19.99 7.99
CA GLN A 31 11.64 21.27 8.70
C GLN A 31 11.38 21.15 10.20
N ALA A 32 10.47 20.26 10.60
CA ALA A 32 10.21 19.93 12.01
C ALA A 32 11.32 19.06 12.65
N GLY A 33 12.33 18.64 11.90
CA GLY A 33 13.46 17.84 12.39
C GLY A 33 13.29 16.33 12.22
N ALA A 34 12.26 15.86 11.52
CA ALA A 34 12.16 14.45 11.16
C ALA A 34 13.28 14.05 10.19
N ASN A 35 13.74 12.81 10.31
CA ASN A 35 14.71 12.19 9.40
C ASN A 35 14.16 10.92 8.71
N MET A 36 12.95 10.49 9.06
CA MET A 36 12.34 9.27 8.55
C MET A 36 10.82 9.46 8.40
N VAL A 37 10.25 8.84 7.37
CA VAL A 37 8.80 8.69 7.16
C VAL A 37 8.43 7.21 6.99
N VAL A 38 7.29 6.82 7.55
CA VAL A 38 6.70 5.49 7.36
C VAL A 38 5.44 5.64 6.52
N PHE A 39 5.43 5.05 5.33
CA PHE A 39 4.26 4.97 4.48
C PHE A 39 3.47 3.70 4.77
N SER A 40 2.39 3.84 5.54
CA SER A 40 1.39 2.79 5.78
C SER A 40 0.36 2.80 4.65
N VAL A 41 0.58 2.01 3.61
CA VAL A 41 -0.17 2.07 2.34
C VAL A 41 -0.67 0.68 1.91
N PRO A 42 -1.71 0.60 1.06
CA PRO A 42 -2.11 -0.67 0.46
C PRO A 42 -0.96 -1.37 -0.29
N GLY A 43 -1.07 -2.69 -0.41
CA GLY A 43 -0.16 -3.49 -1.24
C GLY A 43 -0.22 -3.09 -2.72
N THR A 44 0.87 -3.30 -3.45
CA THR A 44 0.98 -3.00 -4.90
C THR A 44 0.35 -4.07 -5.79
N TYR A 45 -0.34 -5.04 -5.19
CA TYR A 45 -1.01 -6.19 -5.80
C TYR A 45 -2.40 -6.29 -5.18
N HIS A 46 -3.41 -6.65 -5.99
CA HIS A 46 -4.79 -6.81 -5.55
C HIS A 46 -4.95 -7.99 -4.59
N VAL A 47 -5.80 -7.83 -3.58
CA VAL A 47 -6.02 -8.82 -2.51
C VAL A 47 -6.55 -10.14 -3.06
N LEU A 48 -7.57 -10.09 -3.91
CA LEU A 48 -8.29 -11.28 -4.39
C LEU A 48 -7.68 -11.89 -5.66
N THR A 49 -7.38 -11.05 -6.66
CA THR A 49 -6.90 -11.52 -7.97
C THR A 49 -5.41 -11.81 -7.96
N THR A 50 -4.66 -11.28 -7.00
CA THR A 50 -3.20 -11.39 -6.92
C THR A 50 -2.44 -10.75 -8.08
N GLU A 51 -3.14 -9.98 -8.92
CA GLU A 51 -2.52 -9.26 -10.03
C GLU A 51 -1.87 -7.96 -9.55
N PRO A 52 -0.79 -7.50 -10.21
CA PRO A 52 -0.21 -6.19 -9.94
C PRO A 52 -1.25 -5.06 -10.07
N TRP A 53 -1.15 -4.05 -9.22
CA TRP A 53 -2.01 -2.86 -9.22
C TRP A 53 -1.21 -1.62 -9.65
N PRO A 54 -1.20 -1.26 -10.95
CA PRO A 54 -0.30 -0.22 -11.48
C PRO A 54 -0.54 1.16 -10.89
N ALA A 55 -1.79 1.50 -10.57
CA ALA A 55 -2.13 2.80 -9.98
C ALA A 55 -1.53 2.95 -8.57
N MET A 56 -1.56 1.89 -7.76
CA MET A 56 -0.92 1.89 -6.44
C MET A 56 0.61 1.93 -6.56
N GLN A 57 1.20 1.22 -7.55
CA GLN A 57 2.64 1.31 -7.81
C GLN A 57 3.07 2.73 -8.16
N ALA A 58 2.37 3.39 -9.09
CA ALA A 58 2.65 4.77 -9.45
C ALA A 58 2.48 5.74 -8.27
N HIS A 59 1.46 5.50 -7.43
CA HIS A 59 1.26 6.28 -6.21
C HIS A 59 2.42 6.09 -5.22
N LEU A 60 2.84 4.85 -4.97
CA LEU A 60 3.97 4.56 -4.10
C LEU A 60 5.27 5.20 -4.60
N THR A 61 5.57 5.08 -5.90
CA THR A 61 6.74 5.75 -6.51
C THR A 61 6.73 7.25 -6.23
N LYS A 62 5.58 7.90 -6.44
CA LYS A 62 5.42 9.33 -6.19
C LYS A 62 5.68 9.69 -4.71
N LEU A 63 5.21 8.87 -3.77
CA LEU A 63 5.46 9.08 -2.34
C LEU A 63 6.95 8.94 -1.99
N VAL A 64 7.61 7.90 -2.50
CA VAL A 64 9.04 7.65 -2.29
C VAL A 64 9.88 8.78 -2.90
N ASP A 65 9.55 9.23 -4.11
CA ASP A 65 10.21 10.36 -4.77
C ASP A 65 10.09 11.65 -3.95
N TRP A 66 8.91 11.92 -3.39
CA TRP A 66 8.70 13.08 -2.53
C TRP A 66 9.49 12.98 -1.22
N ALA A 67 9.58 11.81 -0.60
CA ALA A 67 10.36 11.60 0.61
C ALA A 67 11.86 11.78 0.36
N GLN A 68 12.35 11.26 -0.78
CA GLN A 68 13.71 11.46 -1.23
C GLN A 68 14.02 12.95 -1.45
N GLN A 69 13.13 13.69 -2.13
CA GLN A 69 13.27 15.13 -2.33
C GLN A 69 13.24 15.93 -1.03
N ALA A 70 12.56 15.42 -0.01
CA ALA A 70 12.51 16.01 1.33
C ALA A 70 13.66 15.58 2.25
N ASP A 71 14.64 14.78 1.76
CA ASP A 71 15.77 14.27 2.56
C ASP A 71 15.31 13.45 3.78
N LEU A 72 14.36 12.53 3.55
CA LEU A 72 13.84 11.61 4.57
C LEU A 72 14.15 10.14 4.21
N TYR A 73 14.59 9.38 5.20
CA TYR A 73 14.60 7.91 5.11
C TYR A 73 13.16 7.39 4.98
N THR A 74 12.93 6.43 4.09
CA THR A 74 11.59 5.91 3.81
C THR A 74 11.45 4.46 4.28
N VAL A 75 10.37 4.17 5.01
CA VAL A 75 9.94 2.82 5.35
C VAL A 75 8.59 2.57 4.68
N ILE A 76 8.51 1.50 3.87
CA ILE A 76 7.27 1.07 3.22
C ILE A 76 6.62 -0.01 4.10
N ALA A 77 5.39 0.21 4.54
CA ALA A 77 4.62 -0.71 5.35
C ALA A 77 3.31 -1.05 4.63
N PHE A 78 3.30 -2.17 3.90
CA PHE A 78 2.09 -2.66 3.26
C PHE A 78 1.10 -3.20 4.30
N ARG A 79 -0.10 -2.61 4.34
CA ARG A 79 -1.21 -3.03 5.20
C ARG A 79 -2.11 -4.08 4.55
N THR A 80 -2.13 -4.15 3.23
CA THR A 80 -2.88 -5.16 2.46
C THR A 80 -1.96 -5.84 1.45
N GLY A 81 -2.47 -6.89 0.81
CA GLY A 81 -1.82 -7.57 -0.29
C GLY A 81 -2.52 -8.90 -0.59
N PRO A 82 -1.95 -9.74 -1.46
CA PRO A 82 -2.53 -11.02 -1.83
C PRO A 82 -2.96 -11.86 -0.61
N GLY A 83 -4.26 -12.10 -0.49
CA GLY A 83 -4.84 -12.88 0.61
C GLY A 83 -4.89 -12.19 1.98
N ARG A 84 -4.67 -10.88 2.05
CA ARG A 84 -4.85 -10.05 3.25
C ARG A 84 -5.54 -8.71 2.96
N GLY A 85 -6.78 -8.57 3.42
CA GLY A 85 -7.60 -7.38 3.20
C GLY A 85 -7.48 -6.31 4.29
N GLU A 86 -7.96 -5.09 3.99
CA GLU A 86 -7.94 -3.97 4.94
C GLU A 86 -8.88 -4.19 6.13
N GLY A 87 -10.01 -4.86 5.90
CA GLY A 87 -11.00 -5.17 6.93
C GLY A 87 -10.44 -6.05 8.05
N ASP A 88 -9.29 -6.70 7.86
CA ASP A 88 -8.59 -7.43 8.91
C ASP A 88 -7.87 -6.52 9.93
N ILE A 89 -7.78 -5.22 9.64
CA ILE A 89 -7.15 -4.20 10.47
C ILE A 89 -8.19 -3.22 11.01
N THR A 90 -9.09 -2.74 10.14
CA THR A 90 -10.00 -1.61 10.45
C THR A 90 -11.42 -2.04 10.78
N ASP A 91 -11.75 -3.33 10.64
CA ASP A 91 -13.12 -3.87 10.64
C ASP A 91 -14.05 -3.32 9.53
N ASP A 92 -13.50 -2.51 8.61
CA ASP A 92 -14.20 -1.93 7.45
C ASP A 92 -13.47 -2.30 6.13
N GLY A 93 -14.24 -2.59 5.09
CA GLY A 93 -13.72 -3.06 3.79
C GLY A 93 -13.58 -4.58 3.67
N LEU A 94 -12.81 -5.03 2.68
CA LEU A 94 -12.61 -6.44 2.38
C LEU A 94 -11.86 -7.16 3.52
N LYS A 95 -12.42 -8.29 3.99
CA LYS A 95 -11.75 -9.22 4.90
C LYS A 95 -11.26 -10.43 4.10
N ASP A 96 -9.96 -10.71 4.17
CA ASP A 96 -9.38 -11.93 3.60
C ASP A 96 -8.17 -12.33 4.44
N ARG A 97 -8.11 -13.58 4.88
CA ARG A 97 -6.98 -14.14 5.66
C ARG A 97 -6.35 -15.34 4.97
N SER A 98 -6.64 -15.52 3.69
CA SER A 98 -6.17 -16.66 2.91
C SER A 98 -4.65 -16.72 2.79
N VAL A 99 -3.93 -15.61 2.96
CA VAL A 99 -2.44 -15.60 3.00
C VAL A 99 -1.88 -16.56 4.07
N TYR A 100 -2.61 -16.83 5.15
CA TYR A 100 -2.12 -17.72 6.22
C TYR A 100 -2.26 -19.21 5.88
N THR A 101 -3.08 -19.57 4.88
CA THR A 101 -3.41 -20.98 4.59
C THR A 101 -3.30 -21.36 3.11
N ASN A 102 -3.20 -20.40 2.19
CA ASN A 102 -3.19 -20.61 0.74
C ASN A 102 -1.80 -20.31 0.17
N ALA A 103 -1.15 -21.34 -0.38
CA ALA A 103 0.19 -21.25 -0.94
C ALA A 103 0.30 -20.28 -2.14
N ALA A 104 -0.73 -20.19 -2.98
CA ALA A 104 -0.75 -19.25 -4.11
C ALA A 104 -0.75 -17.80 -3.63
N GLN A 105 -1.54 -17.51 -2.59
CA GLN A 105 -1.59 -16.18 -1.97
C GLN A 105 -0.27 -15.82 -1.29
N GLN A 106 0.37 -16.77 -0.60
CA GLN A 106 1.71 -16.58 -0.03
C GLN A 106 2.76 -16.30 -1.10
N GLN A 107 2.72 -17.03 -2.22
CA GLN A 107 3.65 -16.82 -3.33
C GLN A 107 3.46 -15.44 -3.96
N ALA A 108 2.21 -15.02 -4.17
CA ALA A 108 1.90 -13.68 -4.67
C ALA A 108 2.34 -12.58 -3.69
N TRP A 109 2.16 -12.78 -2.38
CA TRP A 109 2.66 -11.87 -1.34
C TRP A 109 4.19 -11.70 -1.40
N VAL A 110 4.92 -12.81 -1.57
CA VAL A 110 6.38 -12.76 -1.77
C VAL A 110 6.73 -12.03 -3.06
N GLN A 111 5.97 -12.24 -4.14
CA GLN A 111 6.22 -11.55 -5.40
C GLN A 111 6.01 -10.04 -5.28
N MET A 112 4.96 -9.62 -4.58
CA MET A 112 4.70 -8.21 -4.29
C MET A 112 5.93 -7.55 -3.66
N TRP A 113 6.48 -8.13 -2.59
CA TRP A 113 7.67 -7.61 -1.92
C TRP A 113 8.94 -7.65 -2.78
N ARG A 114 9.14 -8.71 -3.57
CA ARG A 114 10.27 -8.79 -4.49
C ARG A 114 10.22 -7.70 -5.55
N SER A 115 9.06 -7.49 -6.17
CA SER A 115 8.86 -6.40 -7.14
C SER A 115 9.12 -5.04 -6.51
N THR A 116 8.61 -4.78 -5.30
CA THR A 116 8.86 -3.51 -4.59
C THR A 116 10.35 -3.31 -4.28
N ALA A 117 11.06 -4.35 -3.81
CA ALA A 117 12.49 -4.26 -3.49
C ALA A 117 13.41 -4.16 -4.73
N MET A 118 12.94 -4.57 -5.91
CA MET A 118 13.69 -4.37 -7.16
C MET A 118 13.49 -2.96 -7.74
N GLN A 119 12.41 -2.29 -7.34
CA GLN A 119 12.05 -0.97 -7.84
C GLN A 119 12.77 0.17 -7.10
N PHE A 120 13.03 0.00 -5.80
CA PHE A 120 13.63 1.00 -4.91
C PHE A 120 14.92 0.47 -4.29
#